data_AF-A0A931SSL6-F1
#
_entry.id   AF-A0A931SSL6-F1
#
_cell.length_a   1.000
_cell.length_b   1.000
_cell.length_c   1.000
_cell.angle_alpha   90.00
_cell.angle_beta   90.00
_cell.angle_gamma   90.00
#
_symmetry.space_group_name_H-M   'P 1'
#
loop_
_entity.id
_entity.type
_entity.pdbx_description
1 polymer ?
#
loop_
_entity_poly.entity_id
_entity_poly.type
_entity_poly.pdbx_seq_one_letter_code
_entity_poly.pdbx_strand_id
1 'polypeptide(L)'
;MVWEAAGQICSKRLAPFLPKLVRVLERHGELSLPPEVKGQLLAVSASTIDRLLRPFRQQPRSHGMGTTKPGTLLKGAIPIRTFSEWDERKPGFLELDLVAHCGTTTEGFYLHTLSTVDIATGWVEVQGVWGKGQDRVGSAIHT
;
A
#
# COMPACT_ATOMS: atom_id res chain seq x y z
N MET A 1 5.69 -12.23 -15.82
CA MET A 1 4.63 -11.85 -16.76
C MET A 1 3.24 -11.74 -16.10
N VAL A 2 2.50 -12.81 -15.79
CA VAL A 2 1.11 -12.66 -15.25
C VAL A 2 1.06 -12.09 -13.82
N TRP A 3 1.91 -12.57 -12.91
CA TRP A 3 1.98 -12.05 -11.54
C TRP A 3 2.46 -10.59 -11.48
N GLU A 4 3.39 -10.21 -12.36
CA GLU A 4 3.88 -8.83 -12.48
C GLU A 4 2.82 -7.89 -13.05
N ALA A 5 2.10 -8.33 -14.10
CA ALA A 5 0.96 -7.60 -14.65
C ALA A 5 -0.16 -7.38 -13.61
N ALA A 6 -0.26 -8.27 -12.61
CA ALA A 6 -1.18 -8.12 -11.48
C ALA A 6 -0.64 -7.19 -10.37
N GLY A 7 0.49 -6.50 -10.56
CA GLY A 7 1.11 -5.67 -9.53
C GLY A 7 1.73 -6.48 -8.38
N GLN A 8 2.14 -7.72 -8.67
CA GLN A 8 2.83 -8.60 -7.72
C GLN A 8 2.01 -8.91 -6.45
N ILE A 9 0.69 -8.92 -6.55
CA ILE A 9 -0.24 -9.26 -5.45
C ILE A 9 0.05 -10.64 -4.85
N CYS A 10 -0.42 -10.85 -3.62
CA CYS A 10 -0.26 -12.13 -2.92
C CYS A 10 -0.99 -13.27 -3.65
N SER A 11 -0.46 -14.48 -3.51
CA SER A 11 -0.98 -15.70 -4.16
C SER A 11 -2.45 -15.97 -3.89
N LYS A 12 -2.93 -15.69 -2.67
CA LYS A 12 -4.33 -15.84 -2.27
C LYS A 12 -5.29 -14.93 -3.03
N ARG A 13 -4.83 -13.74 -3.46
CA ARG A 13 -5.60 -12.83 -4.32
C ARG A 13 -5.40 -13.15 -5.79
N LEU A 14 -4.19 -13.57 -6.17
CA LEU A 14 -3.88 -13.90 -7.55
C LEU A 14 -4.65 -15.13 -8.04
N ALA A 15 -4.65 -16.23 -7.28
CA ALA A 15 -5.27 -17.50 -7.68
C ALA A 15 -6.73 -17.35 -8.17
N PRO A 16 -7.67 -16.77 -7.40
CA PRO A 16 -9.04 -16.56 -7.87
C PRO A 16 -9.15 -15.51 -8.99
N PHE A 17 -8.17 -14.62 -9.13
CA PHE A 17 -8.17 -13.56 -10.12
C PHE A 17 -7.59 -13.99 -11.48
N LEU A 18 -6.80 -15.08 -11.52
CA LEU A 18 -6.13 -15.57 -12.73
C LEU A 18 -7.06 -15.76 -13.93
N PRO A 19 -8.26 -16.37 -13.82
CA PRO A 19 -9.14 -16.55 -14.98
C PRO A 19 -9.52 -15.24 -15.67
N LYS A 20 -9.81 -14.21 -14.87
CA LYS A 20 -10.14 -12.88 -15.39
C LYS A 20 -8.91 -12.22 -16.01
N LEU A 21 -7.78 -12.27 -15.33
CA LEU A 21 -6.54 -11.63 -15.78
C LEU A 21 -6.01 -12.25 -17.08
N VAL A 22 -5.92 -13.59 -17.16
CA VAL A 22 -5.45 -14.31 -18.34
C VAL A 22 -6.32 -13.98 -19.56
N ARG A 23 -7.64 -13.98 -19.40
CA ARG A 23 -8.58 -13.62 -20.46
C ARG A 23 -8.38 -12.19 -20.98
N VAL A 24 -8.07 -11.24 -20.09
CA VAL A 24 -7.79 -9.85 -20.48
C VAL A 24 -6.47 -9.78 -21.24
N LEU A 25 -5.41 -10.40 -20.72
CA LEU A 25 -4.09 -10.38 -21.35
C LEU A 25 -4.11 -11.03 -22.75
N GLU A 26 -4.79 -12.16 -22.91
CA GLU A 26 -4.97 -12.80 -24.23
C GLU A 26 -5.74 -11.92 -25.21
N ARG A 27 -6.81 -11.25 -24.75
CA ARG A 27 -7.61 -10.35 -25.58
C ARG A 27 -6.80 -9.18 -26.14
N HIS A 28 -5.86 -8.68 -25.35
CA HIS A 28 -4.97 -7.58 -25.76
C HIS A 28 -3.70 -8.06 -26.47
N GLY A 29 -3.52 -9.37 -26.67
CA GLY A 29 -2.32 -9.92 -27.32
C GLY A 29 -1.06 -9.90 -26.44
N GLU A 30 -1.19 -9.55 -25.16
CA GLU A 30 -0.09 -9.48 -24.18
C GLU A 30 0.32 -10.87 -23.65
N LEU A 31 -0.49 -11.89 -23.93
CA LEU A 31 -0.26 -13.27 -23.49
C LEU A 31 -0.75 -14.25 -24.54
N SER A 32 0.15 -15.14 -24.98
CA SER A 32 -0.17 -16.30 -25.82
C SER A 32 0.33 -17.55 -25.10
N LEU A 33 -0.58 -18.45 -24.74
CA LEU A 33 -0.27 -19.66 -24.00
C LEU A 33 -0.77 -20.90 -24.76
N PRO A 34 0.03 -21.99 -24.80
CA PRO A 34 -0.47 -23.29 -25.21
C PRO A 34 -1.68 -23.71 -24.34
N PRO A 35 -2.68 -24.42 -24.91
CA PRO A 35 -3.89 -24.82 -24.16
C PRO A 35 -3.59 -25.59 -22.87
N GLU A 36 -2.57 -26.44 -22.89
CA GLU A 36 -2.13 -27.21 -21.72
C GLU A 36 -1.63 -26.29 -20.59
N VAL A 37 -0.74 -25.34 -20.92
CA VAL A 37 -0.19 -24.38 -19.96
C VAL A 37 -1.28 -23.49 -19.39
N LYS A 38 -2.23 -23.07 -20.24
CA LYS A 38 -3.41 -22.31 -19.79
C LYS A 38 -4.24 -23.11 -18.79
N GLY A 39 -4.50 -24.39 -19.06
CA GLY A 39 -5.20 -25.28 -18.13
C GLY A 39 -4.51 -25.37 -16.78
N GLN A 40 -3.19 -25.61 -16.78
CA GLN A 40 -2.39 -25.66 -15.55
C GLN A 40 -2.39 -24.32 -14.80
N LEU A 41 -2.27 -23.21 -15.51
CA LEU A 41 -2.28 -21.87 -14.93
C LEU A 41 -3.63 -21.53 -14.27
N LEU A 42 -4.74 -21.94 -14.87
CA LEU A 42 -6.08 -21.69 -14.32
C LEU A 42 -6.44 -22.61 -13.15
N ALA A 43 -5.79 -23.78 -13.05
CA ALA A 43 -5.99 -24.75 -11.97
C ALA A 43 -5.00 -24.58 -10.80
N VAL A 44 -4.03 -23.67 -10.90
CA VAL A 44 -2.95 -23.55 -9.93
C VAL A 44 -3.46 -23.08 -8.56
N SER A 45 -3.00 -23.74 -7.49
CA SER A 45 -3.30 -23.31 -6.12
C SER A 45 -2.45 -22.13 -5.68
N ALA A 46 -2.93 -21.36 -4.69
CA ALA A 46 -2.15 -20.28 -4.06
C ALA A 46 -0.80 -20.79 -3.50
N SER A 47 -0.77 -21.97 -2.89
CA SER A 47 0.48 -22.58 -2.38
C SER A 47 1.47 -22.93 -3.49
N THR A 48 0.98 -23.41 -4.64
CA THR A 48 1.82 -23.70 -5.80
C THR A 48 2.37 -22.41 -6.41
N ILE A 49 1.54 -21.36 -6.51
CA ILE A 49 1.98 -20.02 -6.91
C ILE A 49 3.11 -19.54 -6.00
N ASP A 50 2.98 -19.65 -4.68
CA ASP A 50 4.02 -19.21 -3.74
C ASP A 50 5.34 -19.96 -3.93
N ARG A 51 5.28 -21.28 -4.15
CA ARG A 51 6.46 -22.10 -4.44
C ARG A 51 7.15 -21.69 -5.75
N LEU A 52 6.37 -21.50 -6.81
CA LEU A 52 6.89 -21.09 -8.12
C LEU A 52 7.46 -19.67 -8.11
N LEU A 53 6.84 -18.76 -7.37
CA LEU A 53 7.27 -17.36 -7.27
C LEU A 53 8.41 -17.13 -6.27
N ARG A 54 8.77 -18.14 -5.45
CA ARG A 54 9.80 -18.00 -4.41
C ARG A 54 11.14 -17.44 -4.93
N PRO A 55 11.72 -17.94 -6.05
CA PRO A 55 12.98 -17.39 -6.56
C PRO A 55 12.85 -15.93 -7.02
N PHE A 56 11.70 -15.56 -7.58
CA PHE A 56 11.44 -14.21 -8.09
C PHE A 56 11.15 -13.20 -6.97
N ARG A 57 10.59 -13.65 -5.84
CA ARG A 57 10.36 -12.82 -4.66
C ARG A 57 11.63 -12.57 -3.85
N GLN A 58 12.62 -13.45 -3.96
CA GLN A 58 13.90 -13.35 -3.27
C GLN A 58 14.90 -12.44 -4.00
N GLN A 59 14.61 -12.04 -5.24
CA GLN A 59 15.36 -10.98 -5.88
C GLN A 59 15.24 -9.70 -5.06
N PRO A 60 16.34 -8.96 -4.84
CA PRO A 60 16.33 -7.75 -4.02
C PRO A 60 15.33 -6.77 -4.61
N ARG A 61 14.17 -6.66 -3.94
CA ARG A 61 13.25 -5.57 -4.18
C ARG A 61 13.81 -4.35 -3.45
N SER A 62 13.60 -3.19 -4.05
CA SER A 62 13.44 -1.98 -3.25
C SER A 62 12.34 -2.29 -2.23
N HIS A 63 12.71 -2.56 -0.99
CA HIS A 63 11.75 -2.54 0.11
C HIS A 63 11.08 -1.16 0.09
N GLY A 64 9.79 -1.10 0.46
CA GLY A 64 9.12 0.18 0.62
C GLY A 64 10.00 1.10 1.46
N MET A 65 10.35 2.26 0.91
CA MET A 65 11.29 3.13 1.58
C MET A 65 10.59 3.78 2.77
N GLY A 66 10.99 3.38 3.98
CA GLY A 66 10.50 4.01 5.19
C GLY A 66 11.22 5.33 5.44
N THR A 67 10.46 6.42 5.60
CA THR A 67 10.99 7.68 6.15
C THR A 67 10.90 7.73 7.68
N THR A 68 10.35 6.69 8.30
CA THR A 68 10.19 6.56 9.74
C THR A 68 11.35 5.75 10.31
N LYS A 69 12.04 6.32 11.30
CA LYS A 69 13.01 5.58 12.10
C LYS A 69 12.28 5.06 13.34
N PRO A 70 12.28 3.75 13.61
CA PRO A 70 11.66 3.23 14.82
C PRO A 70 12.43 3.76 16.04
N GLY A 71 11.81 4.68 16.78
CA GLY A 71 12.32 5.22 18.04
C GLY A 71 11.48 4.74 19.22
N THR A 72 12.12 4.31 20.30
CA THR A 72 11.45 3.90 21.54
C THR A 72 11.02 5.10 22.39
N LEU A 73 11.75 6.22 22.30
CA LEU A 73 11.61 7.38 23.18
C LEU A 73 10.23 8.07 23.07
N LEU A 74 9.72 8.26 21.85
CA LEU A 74 8.43 8.94 21.63
C LEU A 74 7.23 8.11 22.06
N LYS A 75 7.32 6.77 22.03
CA LYS A 75 6.20 5.88 22.38
C LYS A 75 5.78 6.05 23.84
N GLY A 76 6.72 6.28 24.75
CA GLY A 76 6.42 6.48 26.18
C GLY A 76 5.78 7.83 26.50
N ALA A 77 5.93 8.83 25.62
CA ALA A 77 5.37 10.16 25.78
C ALA A 77 3.97 10.32 25.14
N ILE A 78 3.56 9.36 24.29
CA ILE A 78 2.22 9.34 23.69
C ILE A 78 1.29 8.60 24.66
N PRO A 79 0.34 9.28 25.31
CA PRO A 79 -0.58 8.63 26.22
C PRO A 79 -1.40 7.58 25.46
N ILE A 80 -1.46 6.36 26.01
CA ILE A 80 -2.34 5.31 25.50
C ILE A 80 -3.76 5.71 25.88
N ARG A 81 -4.50 6.27 24.93
CA ARG A 81 -5.92 6.55 25.10
C ARG A 81 -6.71 5.25 24.94
N THR A 82 -7.63 5.00 25.86
CA THR A 82 -8.52 3.82 25.81
C THR A 82 -9.82 4.19 25.09
N PHE A 83 -10.54 3.19 24.59
CA PHE A 83 -11.79 3.34 23.82
C PHE A 83 -12.87 4.22 24.47
N SER A 84 -12.80 4.50 25.78
CA SER A 84 -13.77 5.37 26.47
C SER A 84 -13.54 6.87 26.28
N GLU A 85 -12.35 7.28 25.83
CA GLU A 85 -12.00 8.70 25.65
C GLU A 85 -12.33 9.22 24.23
N TRP A 86 -12.67 8.32 23.30
CA TRP A 86 -13.03 8.65 21.92
C TRP A 86 -14.51 8.36 21.69
N ASP A 87 -15.31 9.42 21.54
CA ASP A 87 -16.65 9.30 20.98
C ASP A 87 -16.52 9.31 19.45
N GLU A 88 -16.02 8.20 18.89
CA GLU A 88 -15.84 7.97 17.43
C GLU A 88 -17.15 8.08 16.64
N ARG A 89 -18.28 8.35 17.30
CA ARG A 89 -19.58 8.58 16.67
C ARG A 89 -19.86 10.06 16.40
N LYS A 90 -18.96 10.96 16.79
CA LYS A 90 -19.07 12.41 16.53
C LYS A 90 -17.90 12.91 15.68
N PRO A 91 -18.15 13.84 14.74
CA PRO A 91 -17.07 14.52 14.02
C PRO A 91 -16.09 15.21 14.96
N GLY A 92 -14.82 15.30 14.55
CA GLY A 92 -13.75 16.01 15.26
C GLY A 92 -12.56 15.14 15.67
N PHE A 93 -12.57 13.84 15.34
CA PHE A 93 -11.45 12.93 15.58
C PHE A 93 -10.81 12.55 14.25
N LEU A 94 -9.58 13.03 14.05
CA LEU A 94 -8.87 12.91 12.78
C LEU A 94 -7.74 11.87 12.87
N GLU A 95 -7.70 10.94 11.92
CA GLU A 95 -6.50 10.16 11.60
C GLU A 95 -5.72 10.87 10.50
N LEU A 96 -4.40 10.97 10.66
CA LEU A 96 -3.52 11.64 9.71
C LEU A 96 -2.40 10.71 9.27
N ASP A 97 -2.11 10.70 7.97
CA ASP A 97 -0.97 9.98 7.39
C ASP A 97 -0.23 10.81 6.35
N LEU A 98 1.05 10.49 6.12
CA LEU A 98 1.89 11.14 5.12
C LEU A 98 2.42 10.15 4.08
N VAL A 99 2.16 10.44 2.81
CA VAL A 99 2.76 9.73 1.68
C VAL A 99 3.90 10.55 1.08
N ALA A 100 5.10 9.99 1.06
CA ALA A 100 6.30 10.62 0.51
C ALA A 100 6.43 10.43 -1.01
N HIS A 101 6.46 11.52 -1.78
CA HIS A 101 6.66 11.48 -3.24
C HIS A 101 8.15 11.53 -3.61
N CYS A 102 8.91 10.52 -3.16
CA CYS A 102 10.37 10.50 -3.22
C CYS A 102 10.97 9.58 -4.31
N GLY A 103 10.11 8.96 -5.14
CA GLY A 103 10.57 8.10 -6.23
C GLY A 103 11.28 6.84 -5.70
N THR A 104 12.59 6.73 -5.96
CA THR A 104 13.43 5.57 -5.61
C THR A 104 14.48 5.87 -4.54
N THR A 105 14.48 7.06 -3.94
CA THR A 105 15.37 7.41 -2.82
C THR A 105 14.62 8.26 -1.79
N THR A 106 14.88 8.08 -0.50
CA THR A 106 14.35 8.96 0.55
C THR A 106 15.25 10.17 0.83
N GLU A 107 16.37 10.28 0.12
CA GLU A 107 17.28 11.41 0.19
C GLU A 107 16.67 12.67 -0.42
N GLY A 108 16.97 13.83 0.16
CA GLY A 108 16.56 15.14 -0.36
C GLY A 108 15.22 15.62 0.16
N PHE A 109 14.60 16.50 -0.62
CA PHE A 109 13.39 17.24 -0.27
C PHE A 109 12.34 17.04 -1.35
N TYR A 110 11.14 16.63 -0.94
CA TYR A 110 10.08 16.24 -1.86
C TYR A 110 8.69 16.55 -1.30
N LEU A 111 7.72 16.58 -2.20
CA LEU A 111 6.31 16.71 -1.84
C LEU A 111 5.88 15.54 -0.96
N HIS A 112 5.04 15.84 0.01
CA HIS A 112 4.29 14.86 0.77
C HIS A 112 2.80 15.11 0.54
N THR A 113 2.02 14.05 0.55
CA THR A 113 0.56 14.19 0.67
C THR A 113 0.20 13.94 2.13
N LEU A 114 -0.44 14.92 2.77
CA LEU A 114 -1.12 14.78 4.06
C LEU A 114 -2.55 14.32 3.78
N SER A 115 -2.87 13.11 4.24
CA SER A 115 -4.22 12.56 4.19
C SER A 115 -4.82 12.65 5.59
N THR A 116 -5.98 13.27 5.69
CA THR A 116 -6.70 13.49 6.94
C THR A 116 -8.08 12.86 6.82
N VAL A 117 -8.45 12.02 7.79
CA VAL A 117 -9.74 11.31 7.80
C VAL A 117 -10.44 11.53 9.11
N ASP A 118 -11.66 12.06 9.07
CA ASP A 118 -12.54 12.09 10.24
C ASP A 118 -13.14 10.68 10.47
N ILE A 119 -12.89 10.12 11.65
CA ILE A 119 -13.26 8.73 11.98
C ILE A 119 -14.77 8.53 11.94
N ALA A 120 -15.55 9.49 12.45
CA ALA A 120 -16.99 9.35 12.61
C ALA A 120 -17.75 9.46 11.29
N THR A 121 -17.33 10.40 10.44
CA THR A 121 -18.02 10.72 9.19
C THR A 121 -17.41 10.02 7.98
N GLY A 122 -16.16 9.56 8.09
CA GLY A 122 -15.37 9.10 6.95
C GLY A 122 -15.01 10.21 5.98
N TRP A 123 -15.20 11.48 6.35
CA TRP A 123 -14.79 12.61 5.52
C TRP A 123 -13.27 12.61 5.35
N VAL A 124 -12.81 12.82 4.12
CA VAL A 124 -11.40 12.77 3.75
C VAL A 124 -10.98 14.10 3.14
N GLU A 125 -9.89 14.63 3.65
CA GLU A 125 -9.17 15.76 3.06
C GLU A 125 -7.74 15.35 2.72
N VAL A 126 -7.26 15.83 1.58
CA VAL A 126 -5.95 15.47 1.04
C VAL A 126 -5.25 16.74 0.59
N GLN A 127 -4.10 17.04 1.19
CA GLN A 127 -3.34 18.25 0.89
C GLN A 127 -1.88 17.94 0.55
N GLY A 128 -1.33 18.66 -0.43
CA GLY A 128 0.10 18.65 -0.72
C GLY A 128 0.88 19.49 0.30
N VAL A 129 1.89 18.90 0.93
CA VAL A 129 2.82 19.57 1.84
C VAL A 129 4.22 19.51 1.24
N TRP A 130 4.82 20.68 1.01
CA TRP A 130 6.16 20.76 0.44
C TRP A 130 7.22 20.45 1.52
N GLY A 131 7.60 19.18 1.60
CA GLY A 131 8.58 18.65 2.55
C GLY A 131 8.04 18.26 3.92
N LYS A 132 8.75 17.34 4.57
CA LYS A 132 8.43 16.85 5.93
C LYS A 132 9.02 17.80 6.98
N GLY A 133 8.23 18.12 8.00
CA GLY A 133 8.66 18.93 9.15
C GLY A 133 7.46 19.33 10.00
N GLN A 134 7.67 19.47 11.31
CA GLN A 134 6.60 19.78 12.25
C GLN A 134 5.82 21.04 11.83
N ASP A 135 6.52 22.14 11.54
CA ASP A 135 5.87 23.40 11.17
C ASP A 135 5.12 23.27 9.85
N ARG A 136 5.75 22.66 8.83
CA ARG A 136 5.15 22.52 7.49
C ARG A 136 3.90 21.65 7.49
N VAL A 137 3.96 20.52 8.20
CA VAL A 137 2.82 19.60 8.33
C VAL A 137 1.76 20.18 9.26
N GLY A 138 2.17 20.81 10.38
CA GLY A 138 1.25 21.43 11.33
C GLY A 138 0.46 22.59 10.70
N SER A 139 1.11 23.45 9.92
CA SER A 139 0.44 24.54 9.20
C SER A 139 -0.49 24.06 8.07
N ALA A 140 -0.38 22.80 7.65
CA ALA A 140 -1.26 22.20 6.65
C ALA A 140 -2.56 21.64 7.24
N ILE A 141 -2.70 21.64 8.57
CA ILE A 141 -3.92 21.20 9.25
C ILE A 141 -4.74 22.46 9.59
N HIS A 142 -5.91 22.57 9.00
CA HIS A 142 -6.86 23.65 9.27
C HIS A 142 -7.75 23.25 10.46
N THR A 143 -7.28 23.51 11.69
CA THR A 143 -8.10 23.39 12.92
C THR A 143 -9.00 24.59 13.15
#